data_AF-A0A523M8M2-F1
#
_entry.id   AF-A0A523M8M2-F1
#
_cell.length_a   1.000
_cell.length_b   1.000
_cell.length_c   1.000
_cell.angle_alpha   90.00
_cell.angle_beta   90.00
_cell.angle_gamma   90.00
#
_symmetry.space_group_name_H-M   'P 1'
#
loop_
_entity.id
_entity.type
_entity.pdbx_description
1 polymer ?
#
loop_
_entity_poly.entity_id
_entity_poly.type
_entity_poly.pdbx_seq_one_letter_code
_entity_poly.pdbx_strand_id
1 'polypeptide(L)'
;TPSPYMLIVAPVKEEHRIALTEEQQKLFGIEKLNLKRSELPAITHVDYSARIQTVHKETNPGYYALIDAFNNRSGCGVVVNTSFNVRGEPIVCTPNDAYRCFMRTEMDFLVVENFLLDKTEQPAWEEKDAWQEEFELD
;
A
#
# COMPACT_ATOMS: atom_id res chain seq x y z
N THR A 1 6.61 -13.51 19.86
CA THR A 1 7.48 -13.80 18.69
C THR A 1 7.48 -12.57 17.80
N PRO A 2 8.62 -12.14 17.23
CA PRO A 2 8.61 -11.06 16.25
C PRO A 2 7.66 -11.45 15.10
N SER A 3 6.83 -10.50 14.68
CA SER A 3 5.93 -10.71 13.53
C SER A 3 6.78 -10.99 12.27
N PRO A 4 6.53 -12.07 11.51
CA PRO A 4 7.28 -12.36 10.29
C PRO A 4 6.95 -11.42 9.12
N TYR A 5 6.01 -10.49 9.32
CA TYR A 5 5.57 -9.54 8.31
C TYR A 5 6.68 -8.53 7.98
N MET A 6 6.85 -8.25 6.68
CA MET A 6 7.81 -7.29 6.10
C MET A 6 9.31 -7.66 6.22
N LEU A 7 9.67 -8.91 6.49
CA LEU A 7 11.09 -9.31 6.63
C LEU A 7 11.78 -9.66 5.31
N ILE A 8 11.03 -9.98 4.25
CA ILE A 8 11.61 -10.43 2.99
C ILE A 8 11.79 -9.23 2.06
N VAL A 9 13.06 -8.90 1.81
CA VAL A 9 13.47 -7.96 0.77
C VAL A 9 14.10 -8.77 -0.36
N ALA A 10 13.61 -8.57 -1.57
CA ALA A 10 14.12 -9.26 -2.75
C ALA A 10 14.31 -8.27 -3.90
N PRO A 11 15.27 -8.53 -4.81
CA PRO A 11 15.39 -7.75 -6.03
C PRO A 11 14.16 -7.93 -6.92
N VAL A 12 13.67 -6.84 -7.52
CA VAL A 12 12.69 -6.90 -8.61
C VAL A 12 13.30 -7.68 -9.77
N LYS A 13 12.53 -8.51 -10.47
CA LYS A 13 13.05 -9.27 -11.62
C LYS A 13 13.62 -8.32 -12.68
N GLU A 14 14.72 -8.72 -13.31
CA GLU A 14 15.45 -7.90 -14.27
C GLU A 14 14.58 -7.45 -15.46
N GLU A 15 13.67 -8.32 -15.92
CA GLU A 15 12.72 -8.01 -17.00
C GLU A 15 11.80 -6.82 -16.72
N HIS A 16 11.54 -6.51 -15.44
CA HIS A 16 10.73 -5.36 -15.05
C HIS A 16 11.57 -4.13 -14.69
N ARG A 17 12.91 -4.23 -14.67
CA ARG A 17 13.79 -3.11 -14.31
C ARG A 17 14.00 -2.17 -15.49
N ILE A 18 14.11 -0.88 -15.18
CA ILE A 18 14.45 0.17 -16.14
C ILE A 18 15.85 0.64 -15.80
N ALA A 19 16.81 0.38 -16.69
CA ALA A 19 18.19 0.83 -16.51
C ALA A 19 18.28 2.36 -16.59
N LEU A 20 19.01 2.96 -15.65
CA LEU A 20 19.27 4.39 -15.63
C LEU A 20 20.39 4.74 -16.61
N THR A 21 20.25 5.86 -17.32
CA THR A 21 21.32 6.45 -18.15
C THR A 21 22.48 6.92 -17.28
N GLU A 22 23.66 7.11 -17.87
CA GLU A 22 24.83 7.63 -17.15
C GLU A 22 24.57 8.99 -16.48
N GLU A 23 23.75 9.84 -17.10
CA GLU A 23 23.33 11.14 -16.53
C GLU A 23 22.42 10.94 -15.31
N GLN A 24 21.43 10.05 -15.43
CA GLN A 24 20.51 9.72 -14.33
C GLN A 24 21.23 9.09 -13.14
N GLN A 25 22.30 8.31 -13.38
CA GLN A 25 23.11 7.72 -12.33
C GLN A 25 23.87 8.76 -11.49
N LYS A 26 24.17 9.94 -12.07
CA LYS A 26 24.86 11.06 -11.41
C LYS A 26 23.95 11.91 -10.53
N LEU A 27 22.62 11.78 -10.66
CA LEU A 27 21.67 12.50 -9.81
C LEU A 27 21.85 12.11 -8.33
N PHE A 28 21.50 13.02 -7.42
CA PHE A 28 21.62 12.81 -5.97
C PHE A 28 20.35 13.25 -5.23
N GLY A 29 20.15 12.72 -4.02
CA GLY A 29 19.03 13.10 -3.16
C GLY A 29 17.66 12.85 -3.78
N ILE A 30 16.78 13.85 -3.69
CA ILE A 30 15.38 13.79 -4.14
C ILE A 30 15.28 13.55 -5.66
N GLU A 31 16.18 14.13 -6.45
CA GLU A 31 16.18 13.97 -7.91
C GLU A 31 16.39 12.50 -8.30
N LYS A 32 17.30 11.82 -7.61
CA LYS A 32 17.52 10.39 -7.77
C LYS A 32 16.29 9.59 -7.33
N LEU A 33 15.64 9.99 -6.26
CA LEU A 33 14.46 9.29 -5.71
C LEU A 33 13.29 9.28 -6.71
N ASN A 34 13.09 10.38 -7.45
CA ASN A 34 11.98 10.55 -8.39
C ASN A 34 12.13 9.77 -9.71
N LEU A 35 13.26 9.10 -9.94
CA LEU A 35 13.46 8.29 -11.14
C LEU A 35 12.67 6.97 -11.09
N LYS A 36 11.92 6.70 -12.17
CA LYS A 36 11.29 5.41 -12.40
C LYS A 36 12.36 4.35 -12.65
N ARG A 37 12.39 3.30 -11.81
CA ARG A 37 13.40 2.21 -11.87
C ARG A 37 12.83 0.87 -12.33
N SER A 38 11.52 0.77 -12.44
CA SER A 38 10.88 -0.45 -12.89
C SER A 38 9.48 -0.15 -13.41
N GLU A 39 8.85 -1.15 -14.01
CA GLU A 39 7.43 -1.15 -14.32
C GLU A 39 6.54 -1.07 -13.06
N LEU A 40 7.11 -1.35 -11.88
CA LEU A 40 6.47 -1.35 -10.56
C LEU A 40 7.05 -0.26 -9.63
N PRO A 41 6.96 1.04 -9.99
CA PRO A 41 7.69 2.10 -9.31
C PRO A 41 7.26 2.30 -7.84
N ALA A 42 5.99 2.08 -7.52
CA ALA A 42 5.44 2.31 -6.18
C ALA A 42 6.05 1.41 -5.09
N ILE A 43 6.69 0.29 -5.48
CA ILE A 43 7.28 -0.68 -4.54
C ILE A 43 8.79 -0.85 -4.72
N THR A 44 9.40 -0.16 -5.70
CA THR A 44 10.81 -0.37 -6.06
C THR A 44 11.70 0.66 -5.39
N HIS A 45 12.62 0.18 -4.56
CA HIS A 45 13.63 0.99 -3.89
C HIS A 45 14.71 1.48 -4.87
N VAL A 46 15.55 2.42 -4.41
CA VAL A 46 16.63 3.02 -5.22
C VAL A 46 17.65 2.02 -5.75
N ASP A 47 17.79 0.87 -5.07
CA ASP A 47 18.68 -0.25 -5.37
C ASP A 47 17.99 -1.39 -6.13
N TYR A 48 16.78 -1.16 -6.65
CA TYR A 48 15.93 -2.15 -7.35
C TYR A 48 15.41 -3.28 -6.46
N SER A 49 15.49 -3.15 -5.13
CA SER A 49 14.84 -4.08 -4.20
C SER A 49 13.38 -3.70 -3.95
N ALA A 50 12.59 -4.66 -3.44
CA ALA A 50 11.25 -4.44 -2.94
C ALA A 50 11.01 -5.32 -1.70
N ARG A 51 10.14 -4.85 -0.79
CA ARG A 51 9.63 -5.68 0.31
C ARG A 51 8.47 -6.51 -0.20
N ILE A 52 8.57 -7.82 -0.07
CA ILE A 52 7.62 -8.74 -0.68
C ILE A 52 6.82 -9.53 0.37
N GLN A 53 5.56 -9.78 0.03
CA GLN A 53 4.67 -10.70 0.73
C GLN A 53 4.04 -11.61 -0.34
N THR A 54 4.22 -12.91 -0.22
CA THR A 54 3.56 -13.88 -1.09
C THR A 54 2.21 -14.28 -0.50
N VAL A 55 1.18 -14.32 -1.33
CA VAL A 55 -0.18 -14.71 -0.94
C VAL A 55 -0.51 -16.02 -1.65
N HIS A 56 -0.87 -17.04 -0.88
CA HIS A 56 -1.22 -18.36 -1.40
C HIS A 56 -2.73 -18.59 -1.31
N LYS A 57 -3.29 -19.27 -2.31
CA LYS A 57 -4.73 -19.57 -2.38
C LYS A 57 -5.18 -20.41 -1.18
N GLU A 58 -4.32 -21.29 -0.69
CA GLU A 58 -4.61 -22.22 0.41
C GLU A 58 -4.67 -21.50 1.77
N THR A 59 -3.93 -20.39 1.94
CA THR A 59 -3.82 -19.69 3.23
C THR A 59 -4.64 -18.41 3.28
N ASN A 60 -4.86 -17.74 2.14
CA ASN A 60 -5.70 -16.55 2.06
C ASN A 60 -6.44 -16.50 0.70
N PRO A 61 -7.49 -17.32 0.53
CA PRO A 61 -8.17 -17.48 -0.75
C PRO A 61 -8.85 -16.19 -1.24
N GLY A 62 -9.39 -15.38 -0.33
CA GLY A 62 -10.04 -14.11 -0.68
C GLY A 62 -9.05 -13.10 -1.23
N TYR A 63 -7.92 -12.90 -0.54
CA TYR A 63 -6.91 -11.95 -1.02
C TYR A 63 -6.20 -12.44 -2.27
N TYR A 64 -5.98 -13.75 -2.39
CA TYR A 64 -5.47 -14.37 -3.63
C TYR A 64 -6.41 -14.08 -4.81
N ALA A 65 -7.72 -14.29 -4.65
CA ALA A 65 -8.70 -14.05 -5.70
C ALA A 65 -8.75 -12.57 -6.12
N LEU A 66 -8.58 -11.64 -5.17
CA LEU A 66 -8.48 -10.21 -5.46
C LEU A 66 -7.26 -9.91 -6.34
N ILE A 67 -6.08 -10.41 -5.97
CA ILE A 67 -4.84 -10.18 -6.71
C ILE A 67 -4.92 -10.84 -8.10
N ASP A 68 -5.49 -12.04 -8.21
CA ASP A 68 -5.68 -12.74 -9.48
C ASP A 68 -6.66 -11.98 -10.40
N ALA A 69 -7.77 -11.47 -9.86
CA ALA A 69 -8.70 -10.63 -10.61
C ALA A 69 -8.04 -9.33 -11.08
N PHE A 70 -7.19 -8.71 -10.24
CA PHE A 70 -6.41 -7.54 -10.63
C PHE A 70 -5.41 -7.86 -11.75
N ASN A 71 -4.74 -9.01 -11.68
CA ASN A 71 -3.83 -9.50 -12.73
C ASN A 71 -4.57 -9.72 -14.06
N ASN A 72 -5.72 -10.40 -14.04
CA ASN A 72 -6.51 -10.66 -15.24
C ASN A 72 -7.00 -9.37 -15.93
N ARG A 73 -7.16 -8.27 -15.18
CA ARG A 73 -7.60 -6.97 -15.70
C ARG A 73 -6.46 -6.06 -16.14
N SER A 74 -5.33 -6.08 -15.42
CA SER A 74 -4.24 -5.12 -15.59
C SER A 74 -2.97 -5.70 -16.20
N GLY A 75 -2.83 -7.03 -16.23
CA GLY A 75 -1.59 -7.74 -16.51
C GLY A 75 -0.56 -7.67 -15.36
N CYS A 76 -0.91 -7.08 -14.21
CA CYS A 76 -0.04 -6.95 -13.04
C CYS A 76 -0.56 -7.79 -11.88
N GLY A 77 0.17 -8.83 -11.48
CA GLY A 77 -0.14 -9.68 -10.33
C GLY A 77 0.36 -9.17 -8.98
N VAL A 78 0.54 -7.85 -8.82
CA VAL A 78 1.12 -7.24 -7.62
C VAL A 78 0.25 -6.08 -7.17
N VAL A 79 -0.04 -6.02 -5.87
CA VAL A 79 -0.75 -4.91 -5.22
C VAL A 79 0.11 -4.32 -4.11
N VAL A 80 -0.04 -3.02 -3.86
CA VAL A 80 0.57 -2.38 -2.70
C VAL A 80 -0.22 -2.76 -1.46
N ASN A 81 0.46 -3.24 -0.43
CA ASN A 81 -0.12 -3.53 0.88
C ASN A 81 0.55 -2.63 1.92
N THR A 82 -0.21 -1.70 2.49
CA THR A 82 0.23 -0.79 3.55
C THR A 82 -0.66 -0.93 4.78
N SER A 83 -0.20 -0.45 5.93
CA SER A 83 -1.00 -0.45 7.15
C SER A 83 -2.28 0.33 6.95
N PHE A 84 -3.40 -0.24 7.39
CA PHE A 84 -4.68 0.45 7.38
C PHE A 84 -4.84 1.23 8.69
N ASN A 85 -4.37 2.47 8.67
CA ASN A 85 -4.42 3.45 9.74
C ASN A 85 -4.10 4.85 9.18
N VAL A 86 -4.30 5.89 10.00
CA VAL A 86 -3.70 7.22 9.80
C VAL A 86 -2.43 7.34 10.65
N ARG A 87 -1.53 8.28 10.29
CA ARG A 87 -0.29 8.49 11.04
C ARG A 87 -0.62 8.83 12.50
N GLY A 88 -0.01 8.12 13.44
CA GLY A 88 -0.24 8.27 14.88
C GLY A 88 -1.27 7.29 15.46
N GLU A 89 -2.13 6.70 14.63
CA GLU A 89 -3.13 5.70 15.09
C GLU A 89 -2.62 4.25 14.95
N PRO A 90 -3.05 3.32 15.82
CA PRO A 90 -2.82 1.89 15.63
C PRO A 90 -3.58 1.35 14.40
N ILE A 91 -3.19 0.16 13.94
CA ILE A 91 -3.93 -0.56 12.89
C ILE A 91 -5.36 -0.83 13.35
N VAL A 92 -6.32 -0.61 12.46
CA VAL A 92 -7.76 -0.83 12.73
C VAL A 92 -8.03 -2.28 13.17
N CYS A 93 -8.85 -2.45 14.22
CA CYS A 93 -9.20 -3.77 14.76
C CYS A 93 -10.71 -4.04 14.73
N THR A 94 -11.55 -3.03 14.52
CA THR A 94 -13.01 -3.16 14.47
C THR A 94 -13.58 -2.51 13.20
N PRO A 95 -14.78 -2.91 12.75
CA PRO A 95 -15.46 -2.24 11.63
C PRO A 95 -15.66 -0.73 11.85
N ASN A 96 -15.87 -0.32 13.11
CA ASN A 96 -16.00 1.10 13.46
C ASN A 96 -14.67 1.84 13.31
N ASP A 97 -13.54 1.24 13.69
CA ASP A 97 -12.21 1.82 13.47
C ASP A 97 -11.91 1.93 11.97
N ALA A 98 -12.22 0.89 11.19
CA ALA A 98 -12.04 0.88 9.75
C ALA A 98 -12.88 1.97 9.07
N TYR A 99 -14.15 2.12 9.44
CA TYR A 99 -15.02 3.17 8.91
C TYR A 99 -14.54 4.56 9.31
N ARG A 100 -14.13 4.77 10.57
CA ARG A 100 -13.57 6.05 11.02
C ARG A 100 -12.30 6.41 10.23
N CYS A 101 -11.36 5.47 10.10
CA CYS A 101 -10.14 5.67 9.32
C CYS A 101 -10.44 5.96 7.84
N PHE A 102 -11.37 5.23 7.24
CA PHE A 102 -11.84 5.46 5.88
C PHE A 102 -12.45 6.86 5.72
N MET A 103 -13.31 7.29 6.64
CA MET A 103 -13.94 8.60 6.56
C MET A 103 -12.96 9.76 6.78
N ARG A 104 -11.87 9.55 7.54
CA ARG A 104 -10.80 10.53 7.78
C ARG A 104 -9.71 10.60 6.70
N THR A 105 -9.71 9.70 5.72
CA THR A 105 -8.68 9.63 4.67
C THR A 105 -9.24 9.87 3.28
N GLU A 106 -8.36 10.08 2.31
CA GLU A 106 -8.69 10.22 0.88
C GLU A 106 -8.87 8.87 0.17
N MET A 107 -9.21 7.80 0.91
CA MET A 107 -9.51 6.50 0.32
C MET A 107 -10.84 6.54 -0.45
N ASP A 108 -10.86 5.96 -1.64
CA ASP A 108 -12.07 5.94 -2.49
C ASP A 108 -13.11 4.91 -2.00
N PHE A 109 -12.65 3.73 -1.59
CA PHE A 109 -13.50 2.60 -1.21
C PHE A 109 -13.03 1.91 0.07
N LEU A 110 -13.99 1.44 0.86
CA LEU A 110 -13.77 0.55 1.99
C LEU A 110 -14.50 -0.78 1.75
N VAL A 111 -13.75 -1.88 1.80
CA VAL A 111 -14.32 -3.24 1.80
C VAL A 111 -14.21 -3.83 3.19
N VAL A 112 -15.34 -4.20 3.78
CA VAL A 112 -15.42 -4.93 5.06
C VAL A 112 -16.24 -6.18 4.83
N GLU A 113 -15.59 -7.34 4.77
CA GLU A 113 -16.23 -8.61 4.43
C GLU A 113 -17.04 -8.49 3.11
N ASN A 114 -18.36 -8.63 3.17
CA ASN A 114 -19.26 -8.57 2.01
C ASN A 114 -19.85 -7.17 1.78
N PHE A 115 -19.34 -6.15 2.47
CA PHE A 115 -19.80 -4.76 2.32
C PHE A 115 -18.74 -3.95 1.57
N LEU A 116 -19.19 -3.21 0.56
CA LEU A 116 -18.41 -2.22 -0.16
C LEU A 116 -19.04 -0.85 0.11
N LEU A 117 -18.23 0.08 0.60
CA LEU A 117 -18.64 1.46 0.86
C LEU A 117 -17.87 2.36 -0.11
N ASP A 118 -18.61 3.11 -0.92
CA ASP A 118 -18.08 4.18 -1.77
C ASP A 118 -18.07 5.48 -0.97
N LYS A 119 -16.91 6.15 -0.92
CA LYS A 119 -16.72 7.40 -0.17
C LYS A 119 -17.72 8.48 -0.63
N THR A 120 -18.05 8.50 -1.91
CA THR A 120 -18.96 9.48 -2.51
C THR A 120 -20.42 9.29 -2.12
N GLU A 121 -20.78 8.09 -1.63
CA GLU A 121 -22.12 7.76 -1.16
C GLU A 121 -22.27 7.90 0.37
N GLN A 122 -21.17 8.21 1.08
CA GLN A 122 -21.20 8.39 2.54
C GLN A 122 -21.70 9.78 2.93
N PRO A 123 -22.35 9.93 4.10
CA PRO A 123 -22.70 11.25 4.61
C PRO A 123 -21.45 12.11 4.81
N ALA A 124 -21.62 13.43 4.70
CA ALA A 124 -20.57 14.38 5.02
C ALA A 124 -20.02 14.08 6.42
N TRP A 125 -18.70 13.92 6.51
CA TRP A 125 -18.05 13.68 7.78
C TRP A 125 -17.94 14.99 8.54
N GLU A 126 -18.79 15.17 9.54
CA GLU A 126 -18.65 16.28 10.49
C GLU A 126 -17.54 15.93 11.47
N GLU A 127 -16.35 16.48 11.22
CA GLU A 127 -15.17 16.30 12.04
C GLU A 127 -15.43 16.86 13.45
N LYS A 128 -15.45 15.98 14.47
CA LYS A 128 -15.65 16.38 15.88
C LYS A 128 -14.39 16.26 16.73
N ASP A 129 -13.36 15.57 16.24
CA ASP A 129 -12.16 15.25 17.00
C ASP A 129 -10.91 15.68 16.21
N ALA A 130 -10.09 16.55 16.81
CA ALA A 130 -8.78 16.95 16.30
C ALA A 130 -7.77 15.81 16.53
N TRP A 131 -7.92 14.71 15.78
CA TRP A 131 -7.06 13.52 15.93
C TRP A 131 -5.57 13.80 15.68
N GLN A 132 -5.25 14.87 14.94
CA GLN A 132 -3.87 15.36 14.78
C GLN A 132 -3.24 15.87 16.09
N GLU A 133 -4.05 16.14 17.12
CA GLU A 133 -3.61 16.61 18.44
C GLU A 133 -3.58 15.49 19.49
N GLU A 134 -4.12 14.29 19.18
CA GLU A 134 -4.35 13.22 20.17
C GLU A 134 -3.18 12.25 20.29
N PHE A 135 -2.32 12.15 19.26
CA PHE A 135 -1.18 11.23 19.24
C PHE A 135 0.12 11.97 18.89
N GLU A 136 1.14 11.82 19.73
CA GLU A 136 2.47 12.35 19.43
C GLU A 136 3.01 11.69 18.14
N LEU A 137 3.56 12.53 17.26
CA LEU A 137 4.23 12.06 16.05
C LEU A 137 5.59 11.49 16.44
N ASP A 138 5.79 10.20 16.24
CA ASP A 138 7.14 9.59 16.15
C ASP A 138 7.94 10.18 14.97
#